data_AF-A0A838EG33-F1
#
_entry.id   AF-A0A838EG33-F1
#
_cell.length_a   1.000
_cell.length_b   1.000
_cell.length_c   1.000
_cell.angle_alpha   90.00
_cell.angle_beta   90.00
_cell.angle_gamma   90.00
#
_symmetry.space_group_name_H-M   'P 1'
#
loop_
_entity.id
_entity.type
_entity.pdbx_description
1 polymer ?
#
loop_
_entity_poly.entity_id
_entity_poly.type
_entity_poly.pdbx_seq_one_letter_code
_entity_poly.pdbx_strand_id
1 'polypeptide(L)'
;MARNDAVDDDQSLATAPVDAARGVEILNAPPVWLQTLDLARNVAIAPDGNRYVVATFDDGRVSGKFITAVYPQQNGYLTLLRLIVSEMKSDTPVLAMQHHQGLIQAIQQGKLQEFVKSHKS
;
A
#
# COMPACT_ATOMS: atom_id res chain seq x y z
N MET A 1 40.16 30.37 12.36
CA MET A 1 39.06 30.33 11.37
C MET A 1 38.68 28.88 11.15
N ALA A 2 37.40 28.58 11.36
CA ALA A 2 36.89 27.28 11.78
C ALA A 2 37.06 26.15 10.75
N ARG A 3 37.44 24.96 11.25
CA ARG A 3 37.27 23.68 10.58
C ARG A 3 35.81 23.28 10.77
N ASN A 4 35.06 23.15 9.67
CA ASN A 4 33.75 22.52 9.68
C ASN A 4 33.97 21.00 9.60
N ASP A 5 33.97 20.36 10.76
CA ASP A 5 33.80 18.91 10.86
C ASP A 5 32.42 18.55 10.29
N ALA A 6 32.43 17.77 9.22
CA ALA A 6 31.23 17.15 8.66
C ALA A 6 30.71 16.14 9.68
N VAL A 7 29.65 16.52 10.39
CA VAL A 7 28.97 15.63 11.33
C VAL A 7 28.15 14.64 10.50
N ASP A 8 28.58 13.39 10.64
CA ASP A 8 27.94 12.15 10.20
C ASP A 8 26.50 12.09 10.75
N ASP A 9 25.52 12.37 9.91
CA ASP A 9 24.09 12.34 10.27
C ASP A 9 23.55 10.93 10.03
N ASP A 10 24.11 9.96 10.77
CA ASP A 10 23.59 8.60 10.88
C ASP A 10 22.30 8.67 11.73
N GLN A 11 21.20 9.08 11.10
CA GLN A 11 19.86 8.98 11.66
C GLN A 11 19.45 7.51 11.73
N SER A 12 20.04 6.82 12.70
CA SER A 12 19.52 5.59 13.26
C SER A 12 18.07 5.86 13.67
N LEU A 13 17.12 5.28 12.92
CA LEU A 13 15.71 5.24 13.27
C LEU A 13 15.58 4.51 14.61
N ALA A 14 15.71 5.26 15.70
CA ALA A 14 15.46 4.75 17.03
C ALA A 14 14.03 4.20 17.05
N THR A 15 13.92 2.88 17.21
CA THR A 15 12.66 2.20 17.49
C THR A 15 12.14 2.75 18.81
N ALA A 16 11.27 3.76 18.74
CA ALA A 16 10.52 4.19 19.90
C ALA A 16 9.73 2.97 20.41
N PRO A 17 9.79 2.66 21.73
CA PRO A 17 8.91 1.66 22.29
C PRO A 17 7.47 2.09 21.98
N VAL A 18 6.66 1.14 21.51
CA VAL A 18 5.23 1.35 21.29
C VAL A 18 4.61 1.60 22.66
N ASP A 19 4.61 2.87 23.08
CA ASP A 19 4.00 3.31 24.33
C ASP A 19 2.57 2.79 24.37
N ALA A 20 2.26 2.12 25.48
CA ALA A 20 1.04 1.38 25.75
C ALA A 20 -0.19 1.97 25.07
N ALA A 21 -0.84 1.16 24.23
CA ALA A 21 -2.09 1.50 23.56
C ALA A 21 -3.07 2.11 24.57
N ARG A 22 -3.28 3.43 24.51
CA ARG A 22 -4.35 4.10 25.25
C ARG A 22 -5.67 3.72 24.60
N GLY A 23 -6.32 2.70 25.14
CA GLY A 23 -7.68 2.34 24.76
C GLY A 23 -8.63 3.50 25.08
N VAL A 24 -9.52 3.82 24.13
CA VAL A 24 -10.64 4.74 24.35
C VAL A 24 -11.88 3.87 24.53
N GLU A 25 -12.55 3.99 25.67
CA GLU A 25 -13.85 3.34 25.89
C GLU A 25 -14.97 4.21 25.31
N ILE A 26 -15.81 3.61 24.46
CA ILE A 26 -16.99 4.26 23.89
C ILE A 26 -18.22 3.43 24.27
N LEU A 27 -19.05 3.99 25.15
CA LEU A 27 -20.26 3.32 25.65
C LEU A 27 -21.23 3.03 24.49
N ASN A 28 -21.70 1.78 24.40
CA ASN A 28 -22.61 1.31 23.34
C ASN A 28 -22.07 1.39 21.91
N ALA A 29 -20.76 1.52 21.72
CA ALA A 29 -20.19 1.43 20.38
C ALA A 29 -20.41 0.01 19.80
N PRO A 30 -20.77 -0.11 18.51
CA PRO A 30 -20.65 -1.38 17.80
C PRO A 30 -19.21 -1.92 17.92
N PRO A 31 -19.02 -3.25 17.97
CA PRO A 31 -17.69 -3.83 18.07
C PRO A 31 -16.79 -3.34 16.93
N VAL A 32 -15.68 -2.70 17.28
CA VAL A 32 -14.64 -2.32 16.31
C VAL A 32 -13.60 -3.44 16.29
N TRP A 33 -13.45 -4.09 15.15
CA TRP A 33 -12.35 -5.03 14.93
C TRP A 33 -11.25 -4.35 14.13
N LEU A 34 -10.11 -4.12 14.78
CA LEU A 34 -8.90 -3.72 14.08
C LEU A 34 -8.48 -4.87 13.17
N GLN A 35 -8.63 -4.70 11.86
CA GLN A 35 -8.10 -5.65 10.89
C GLN A 35 -6.70 -5.22 10.46
N THR A 36 -5.72 -6.11 10.60
CA THR A 36 -4.47 -6.03 9.83
C THR A 36 -4.78 -6.47 8.41
N LEU A 37 -5.28 -5.53 7.59
CA LEU A 37 -5.78 -5.82 6.24
C LEU A 37 -4.64 -6.06 5.25
N ASP A 38 -3.55 -5.29 5.33
CA ASP A 38 -2.50 -5.29 4.31
C ASP A 38 -1.64 -6.57 4.37
N LEU A 39 -1.65 -7.35 3.29
CA LEU A 39 -0.63 -8.36 3.00
C LEU A 39 0.65 -7.69 2.47
N ALA A 40 0.50 -6.66 1.64
CA ALA A 40 1.62 -5.93 1.05
C ALA A 40 1.22 -4.53 0.59
N ARG A 41 2.15 -3.59 0.67
CA ARG A 41 1.99 -2.23 0.13
C ARG A 41 3.32 -1.71 -0.40
N ASN A 42 3.33 -1.32 -1.67
CA ASN A 42 4.53 -0.82 -2.35
C ASN A 42 4.21 0.42 -3.18
N VAL A 43 5.14 1.39 -3.15
CA VAL A 43 5.13 2.49 -4.10
C VAL A 43 5.86 2.02 -5.37
N ALA A 44 5.22 2.15 -6.52
CA ALA A 44 5.81 1.93 -7.84
C ALA A 44 5.80 3.24 -8.62
N ILE A 45 6.92 3.56 -9.27
CA ILE A 45 7.10 4.77 -10.07
C ILE A 45 7.14 4.35 -11.54
N ALA A 46 6.26 4.93 -12.35
CA ALA A 46 6.22 4.71 -13.78
C ALA A 46 7.31 5.53 -14.50
N PRO A 47 7.68 5.17 -15.75
CA PRO A 47 8.69 5.90 -16.53
C PRO A 47 8.37 7.38 -16.77
N ASP A 48 7.09 7.74 -16.76
CA ASP A 48 6.60 9.12 -16.90
C ASP A 48 6.72 9.93 -15.58
N GLY A 49 7.23 9.32 -14.51
CA GLY A 49 7.38 9.91 -13.19
C GLY A 49 6.11 9.82 -12.31
N ASN A 50 4.99 9.31 -12.85
CA ASN A 50 3.78 9.11 -12.07
C ASN A 50 4.01 8.04 -11.00
N ARG A 51 3.52 8.32 -9.79
CA ARG A 51 3.65 7.41 -8.65
C ARG A 51 2.33 6.71 -8.39
N TYR A 52 2.43 5.44 -8.05
CA TYR A 52 1.31 4.59 -7.72
C TYR A 52 1.61 3.81 -6.45
N VAL A 53 0.59 3.57 -5.65
CA VAL A 53 0.64 2.61 -4.55
C VAL A 53 -0.10 1.36 -5.00
N VAL A 54 0.59 0.22 -4.94
CA VAL A 54 -0.02 -1.10 -5.08
C VAL A 54 -0.24 -1.63 -3.66
N ALA A 55 -1.49 -1.93 -3.32
CA ALA A 55 -1.84 -2.50 -2.02
C ALA A 55 -2.59 -3.81 -2.22
N THR A 56 -2.20 -4.83 -1.47
CA THR A 56 -2.87 -6.13 -1.42
C THR A 56 -3.36 -6.39 -0.02
N PHE A 57 -4.64 -6.75 0.12
CA PHE A 57 -5.27 -6.97 1.42
C PHE A 57 -6.30 -8.11 1.39
N ASP A 58 -6.52 -8.70 2.57
CA ASP A 58 -7.54 -9.72 2.78
C ASP A 58 -8.90 -9.04 3.00
N ASP A 59 -9.80 -9.17 2.02
CA ASP A 59 -11.18 -8.70 2.08
C ASP A 59 -12.16 -9.86 2.33
N GLY A 60 -11.67 -10.96 2.94
CA GLY A 60 -12.41 -12.18 3.19
C GLY A 60 -13.71 -11.99 3.99
N ARG A 61 -13.78 -10.94 4.82
CA ARG A 61 -14.97 -10.61 5.61
C ARG A 61 -16.08 -9.92 4.83
N VAL A 62 -15.76 -9.25 3.72
CA VAL A 62 -16.75 -8.51 2.90
C VAL A 62 -17.01 -9.25 1.60
N SER A 63 -15.97 -9.57 0.83
CA SER A 63 -16.10 -10.23 -0.48
C SER A 63 -15.71 -11.71 -0.48
N GLY A 64 -15.05 -12.20 0.58
CA GLY A 64 -14.50 -13.56 0.58
C GLY A 64 -13.26 -13.73 -0.31
N LYS A 65 -12.61 -12.62 -0.71
CA LYS A 65 -11.49 -12.61 -1.65
C LYS A 65 -10.32 -11.78 -1.11
N PHE A 66 -9.16 -11.99 -1.69
CA PHE A 66 -8.02 -11.08 -1.59
C PHE A 66 -8.11 -10.04 -2.68
N ILE A 67 -7.81 -8.80 -2.34
CA ILE A 67 -7.88 -7.65 -3.25
C ILE A 67 -6.48 -7.12 -3.47
N THR A 68 -6.10 -6.90 -4.73
CA THR A 68 -4.92 -6.13 -5.11
C THR A 68 -5.36 -4.91 -5.90
N ALA A 69 -5.09 -3.72 -5.36
CA ALA A 69 -5.55 -2.45 -5.92
C ALA A 69 -4.41 -1.48 -6.20
N VAL A 70 -4.56 -0.67 -7.24
CA VAL A 70 -3.63 0.39 -7.63
C VAL A 70 -4.23 1.76 -7.39
N TYR A 71 -3.51 2.59 -6.65
CA TYR A 71 -3.91 3.95 -6.30
C TYR A 71 -2.90 4.95 -6.87
N PRO A 72 -3.31 6.05 -7.52
CA PRO A 72 -2.40 7.10 -7.92
C PRO A 72 -1.99 7.90 -6.68
N GLN A 73 -0.69 8.16 -6.56
CA GLN A 73 -0.13 8.98 -5.49
C GLN A 73 0.23 10.35 -6.04
N GLN A 74 -0.40 11.40 -5.50
CA GLN A 74 -0.11 12.79 -5.83
C GLN A 74 0.37 13.52 -4.59
N ASN A 75 1.46 14.29 -4.71
CA ASN A 75 2.02 15.12 -3.63
C ASN A 75 2.30 14.38 -2.32
N GLY A 76 2.68 13.10 -2.38
CA GLY A 76 2.99 12.29 -1.20
C GLY A 76 1.76 11.72 -0.48
N TYR A 77 0.55 12.18 -0.81
CA TYR A 77 -0.69 11.65 -0.25
C TYR A 77 -1.24 10.51 -1.11
N LEU A 78 -1.74 9.47 -0.46
CA LEU A 78 -2.71 8.58 -1.09
C LEU A 78 -3.92 9.44 -1.43
N THR A 79 -4.24 9.58 -2.71
CA THR A 79 -5.43 10.33 -3.13
C THR A 79 -6.64 9.58 -2.55
N LEU A 80 -7.21 10.13 -1.47
CA LEU A 80 -8.18 9.49 -0.60
C LEU A 80 -9.32 8.82 -1.39
N LEU A 81 -9.45 7.51 -1.19
CA LEU A 81 -10.68 6.70 -1.25
C LEU A 81 -11.49 6.60 -2.56
N ARG A 82 -11.15 7.26 -3.68
CA ARG A 82 -12.05 7.22 -4.87
C ARG A 82 -11.45 7.05 -6.26
N LEU A 83 -10.13 6.96 -6.42
CA LEU A 83 -9.52 6.72 -7.74
C LEU A 83 -8.67 5.45 -7.71
N ILE A 84 -9.34 4.30 -7.53
CA ILE A 84 -8.69 3.02 -7.83
C ILE A 84 -8.51 2.98 -9.35
N VAL A 85 -7.26 2.93 -9.81
CA VAL A 85 -6.94 2.77 -11.23
C VAL A 85 -7.31 1.38 -11.72
N SER A 86 -7.12 0.39 -10.85
CA SER A 86 -7.53 -1.00 -11.08
C SER A 86 -7.63 -1.77 -9.77
N GLU A 87 -8.56 -2.72 -9.73
CA GLU A 87 -8.70 -3.72 -8.68
C GLU A 87 -8.67 -5.11 -9.31
N MET A 88 -7.98 -6.05 -8.65
CA MET A 88 -7.95 -7.47 -9.02
C MET A 88 -8.34 -8.30 -7.80
N LYS A 89 -9.22 -9.28 -8.02
CA LYS A 89 -9.68 -10.22 -6.99
C LYS A 89 -8.95 -11.55 -7.15
N SER A 90 -8.59 -12.16 -6.03
CA SER A 90 -7.92 -13.44 -5.98
C SER A 90 -8.52 -14.33 -4.90
N ASP A 91 -8.59 -15.63 -5.17
CA ASP A 91 -9.11 -16.62 -4.23
C ASP A 91 -8.10 -16.99 -3.14
N THR A 92 -6.81 -16.79 -3.41
CA THR A 92 -5.71 -17.17 -2.53
C THR A 92 -4.74 -16.02 -2.34
N PRO A 93 -4.03 -15.97 -1.19
CA PRO A 93 -3.03 -14.94 -0.95
C PRO A 93 -1.84 -15.06 -1.92
N VAL A 94 -1.52 -16.27 -2.39
CA VAL A 94 -0.44 -16.51 -3.36
C VAL A 94 -0.76 -15.85 -4.70
N LEU A 95 -1.96 -16.07 -5.24
CA LEU A 95 -2.39 -15.40 -6.48
C LEU A 95 -2.45 -13.88 -6.31
N ALA A 96 -2.92 -13.40 -5.15
CA ALA A 96 -2.98 -11.98 -4.85
C ALA A 96 -1.58 -11.33 -4.90
N MET A 97 -0.57 -12.01 -4.35
CA MET A 97 0.82 -11.57 -4.37
C MET A 97 1.46 -11.66 -5.76
N GLN A 98 1.09 -12.65 -6.58
CA GLN A 98 1.51 -12.70 -7.99
C GLN A 98 0.97 -11.50 -8.77
N HIS A 99 -0.31 -11.15 -8.59
CA HIS A 99 -0.88 -9.94 -9.17
C HIS A 99 -0.19 -8.67 -8.63
N HIS A 100 0.13 -8.62 -7.33
CA HIS A 100 0.85 -7.50 -6.73
C HIS A 100 2.19 -7.25 -7.42
N GLN A 101 3.01 -8.29 -7.56
CA GLN A 101 4.31 -8.22 -8.23
C GLN A 101 4.16 -7.85 -9.72
N GLY A 102 3.19 -8.46 -10.40
CA GLY A 102 2.90 -8.16 -11.81
C GLY A 102 2.51 -6.71 -12.03
N LEU A 103 1.69 -6.13 -11.15
CA LEU A 103 1.28 -4.73 -11.21
C LEU A 103 2.46 -3.78 -10.97
N ILE A 104 3.34 -4.06 -9.99
CA ILE A 104 4.55 -3.26 -9.78
C ILE A 104 5.40 -3.24 -11.06
N GLN A 105 5.66 -4.41 -11.65
CA GLN A 105 6.44 -4.52 -12.87
C GLN A 105 5.77 -3.80 -14.04
N ALA A 106 4.47 -3.96 -14.22
CA ALA A 106 3.71 -3.28 -15.27
C ALA A 106 3.76 -1.76 -15.12
N ILE A 107 3.65 -1.23 -13.89
CA ILE A 107 3.80 0.20 -13.61
C ILE A 107 5.20 0.67 -13.99
N GLN A 108 6.24 0.00 -13.49
CA GLN A 108 7.64 0.36 -13.75
C GLN A 108 8.01 0.30 -15.23
N GLN A 109 7.31 -0.52 -16.02
CA GLN A 109 7.48 -0.63 -17.47
C GLN A 109 6.59 0.32 -18.28
N GLY A 110 5.72 1.11 -17.65
CA GLY A 110 4.75 1.98 -18.34
C GLY A 110 3.60 1.22 -19.02
N LYS A 111 3.37 -0.04 -18.64
CA LYS A 111 2.39 -0.96 -19.23
C LYS A 111 1.18 -1.24 -18.33
N LEU A 112 0.93 -0.40 -17.32
CA LEU A 112 -0.17 -0.59 -16.37
C LEU A 112 -1.52 -0.83 -17.06
N GLN A 113 -1.87 0.00 -18.05
CA GLN A 113 -3.16 -0.11 -18.75
C GLN A 113 -3.29 -1.41 -19.55
N GLU A 114 -2.21 -1.90 -20.15
CA GLU A 114 -2.18 -3.17 -20.89
C GLU A 114 -2.38 -4.35 -19.94
N PHE A 115 -1.63 -4.35 -18.82
CA PHE A 115 -1.73 -5.37 -17.79
C PHE A 115 -3.13 -5.45 -17.18
N VAL A 116 -3.75 -4.30 -16.89
CA VAL A 116 -5.12 -4.25 -16.36
C VAL A 116 -6.12 -4.80 -17.37
N LYS A 117 -5.97 -4.48 -18.66
CA LYS A 117 -6.87 -5.00 -19.71
C LYS A 117 -6.78 -6.52 -19.87
N SER A 118 -5.59 -7.11 -19.76
CA SER A 118 -5.43 -8.57 -19.89
C SER A 118 -5.99 -9.36 -18.70
N HIS A 119 -6.27 -8.70 -17.58
CA HIS A 119 -6.80 -9.29 -16.35
C HIS A 119 -8.24 -8.86 -16.02
N LYS A 120 -8.89 -8.10 -16.91
CA LYS A 120 -10.35 -7.89 -16.86
C LYS A 120 -11.03 -9.12 -17.45
N SER A 121 -11.59 -9.97 -16.58
CA SER A 121 -12.55 -11.02 -16.98
C SER A 121 -13.98 -10.52 -16.87
#